data_AF-A0A933ESA9-F1
#
_entry.id   AF-A0A933ESA9-F1
#
_cell.length_a   1.000
_cell.length_b   1.000
_cell.length_c   1.000
_cell.angle_alpha   90.00
_cell.angle_beta   90.00
_cell.angle_gamma   90.00
#
_symmetry.space_group_name_H-M   'P 1'
#
loop_
_entity.id
_entity.type
_entity.pdbx_description
1 polymer ?
#
loop_
_entity_poly.entity_id
_entity_poly.type
_entity_poly.pdbx_seq_one_letter_code
_entity_poly.pdbx_strand_id
1 'polypeptide(L)'
;MVRTLNEMRPIWDPDDRYRLFAFTRQAQTFPDVLLRRLPETGVPDILLGLELKGWYLLAEEGEPSFRFTVTPAACNPQDMIVVVPWALSNVISGSPRAFQPFIESARYVAEFRNYHWRYLKTTSLIAEVSSPVGIKPYPRKSDRISDRPKEDAGGNFGRLARTGVMDEYIAAAKAERLCGIEARDWLAFFKIFQEQRTSEVVERELTSFARRIASAGRVDEEVISSVRIILDELRKLLSADR
;
A
#
# COMPACT_ATOMS: atom_id res chain seq x y z
N MET A 1 -12.18 -6.29 -8.79
CA MET A 1 -12.12 -6.49 -7.33
C MET A 1 -13.48 -6.84 -6.73
N VAL A 2 -14.50 -5.96 -6.72
CA VAL A 2 -15.85 -6.33 -6.20
C VAL A 2 -16.40 -7.60 -6.86
N ARG A 3 -16.30 -7.70 -8.18
CA ARG A 3 -16.65 -8.92 -8.92
C ARG A 3 -15.92 -10.15 -8.39
N THR A 4 -14.60 -10.07 -8.28
CA THR A 4 -13.73 -11.13 -7.74
C THR A 4 -14.11 -11.53 -6.32
N LEU A 5 -14.36 -10.58 -5.42
CA LEU A 5 -14.82 -10.86 -4.06
C LEU A 5 -16.14 -11.63 -4.07
N ASN A 6 -17.10 -11.23 -4.90
CA ASN A 6 -18.37 -11.96 -5.04
C ASN A 6 -18.20 -13.35 -5.69
N GLU A 7 -17.31 -13.49 -6.68
CA GLU A 7 -16.98 -14.79 -7.31
C GLU A 7 -16.32 -15.74 -6.31
N MET A 8 -15.58 -15.22 -5.32
CA MET A 8 -14.95 -15.98 -4.24
C MET A 8 -15.91 -16.35 -3.10
N ARG A 9 -17.23 -16.23 -3.26
CA ARG A 9 -18.22 -16.60 -2.23
C ARG A 9 -18.00 -17.98 -1.60
N PRO A 10 -17.70 -19.05 -2.36
CA PRO A 10 -17.45 -20.36 -1.76
C PRO A 10 -16.30 -20.39 -0.75
N ILE A 11 -15.42 -19.38 -0.76
CA ILE A 11 -14.29 -19.25 0.17
C ILE A 11 -14.70 -18.51 1.45
N TRP A 12 -15.44 -17.40 1.34
CA TRP A 12 -15.74 -16.53 2.50
C TRP A 12 -17.14 -16.74 3.11
N ASP A 13 -18.05 -17.41 2.41
CA ASP A 13 -19.37 -17.82 2.90
C ASP A 13 -19.67 -19.27 2.47
N PRO A 14 -18.87 -20.25 2.93
CA PRO A 14 -19.02 -21.65 2.52
C PRO A 14 -20.34 -22.29 2.98
N ASP A 15 -20.95 -21.74 4.04
CA ASP A 15 -22.19 -22.23 4.66
C ASP A 15 -23.45 -21.47 4.17
N ASP A 16 -23.34 -20.57 3.18
CA ASP A 16 -24.42 -19.73 2.66
C ASP A 16 -25.18 -18.89 3.72
N ARG A 17 -24.51 -18.53 4.83
CA ARG A 17 -25.09 -17.69 5.90
C ARG A 17 -25.37 -16.27 5.45
N TYR A 18 -24.62 -15.80 4.46
CA TYR A 18 -24.71 -14.44 3.92
C TYR A 18 -25.15 -14.44 2.45
N ARG A 19 -25.98 -15.41 2.05
CA ARG A 19 -26.49 -15.56 0.66
C ARG A 19 -27.12 -14.29 0.09
N LEU A 20 -27.78 -13.49 0.93
CA LEU A 20 -28.44 -12.23 0.53
C LEU A 20 -27.50 -11.01 0.52
N PHE A 21 -26.25 -11.17 0.95
CA PHE A 21 -25.25 -10.10 0.98
C PHE A 21 -24.36 -10.17 -0.23
N ALA A 22 -23.94 -9.03 -0.75
CA ALA A 22 -22.93 -8.95 -1.80
C ALA A 22 -21.99 -7.78 -1.53
N PHE A 23 -20.75 -7.91 -1.98
CA PHE A 23 -19.85 -6.78 -2.08
C PHE A 23 -20.35 -5.83 -3.16
N THR A 24 -20.43 -4.55 -2.82
CA THR A 24 -20.84 -3.47 -3.73
C THR A 24 -19.89 -2.31 -3.58
N ARG A 25 -19.57 -1.64 -4.69
CA ARG A 25 -18.73 -0.44 -4.65
C ARG A 25 -19.57 0.76 -4.21
N GLN A 26 -19.01 1.56 -3.33
CA GLN A 26 -19.54 2.86 -2.95
C GLN A 26 -18.70 3.95 -3.61
N ALA A 27 -19.36 4.90 -4.26
CA ALA A 27 -18.67 6.02 -4.89
C ALA A 27 -18.54 7.18 -3.88
N GLN A 28 -17.33 7.71 -3.72
CA GLN A 28 -17.07 9.04 -3.15
C GLN A 28 -17.33 9.22 -1.64
N THR A 29 -17.51 8.16 -0.86
CA THR A 29 -17.52 8.22 0.61
C THR A 29 -16.95 6.95 1.21
N PHE A 30 -16.27 7.08 2.34
CA PHE A 30 -15.75 5.92 3.08
C PHE A 30 -16.92 5.04 3.55
N PRO A 31 -16.77 3.71 3.49
CA PRO A 31 -15.68 2.94 2.87
C PRO A 31 -15.90 2.72 1.36
N ASP A 32 -14.83 2.44 0.60
CA ASP A 32 -14.88 2.19 -0.85
C ASP A 32 -15.80 1.02 -1.27
N VAL A 33 -15.84 -0.05 -0.47
CA VAL A 33 -16.61 -1.26 -0.74
C VAL A 33 -17.39 -1.68 0.49
N LEU A 34 -18.63 -2.11 0.30
CA LEU A 34 -19.53 -2.57 1.35
C LEU A 34 -19.98 -3.99 1.08
N LEU A 35 -19.86 -4.89 2.07
CA LEU A 35 -20.65 -6.10 2.13
C LEU A 35 -22.01 -5.75 2.73
N ARG A 36 -23.02 -5.70 1.87
CA ARG A 36 -24.37 -5.29 2.27
C ARG A 36 -25.42 -6.21 1.68
N ARG A 37 -26.57 -6.27 2.34
CA ARG A 37 -27.73 -6.99 1.84
C ARG A 37 -28.18 -6.37 0.52
N LEU A 38 -28.45 -7.20 -0.49
CA LEU A 38 -29.04 -6.76 -1.74
C LEU A 38 -30.45 -6.22 -1.48
N PRO A 39 -30.84 -5.11 -2.09
CA PRO A 39 -32.10 -4.44 -1.75
C PRO A 39 -33.30 -5.24 -2.28
N GLU A 40 -34.19 -5.67 -1.38
CA GLU A 40 -35.58 -6.04 -1.75
C GLU A 40 -36.61 -5.04 -1.20
N THR A 41 -36.34 -4.36 -0.08
CA THR A 41 -37.03 -3.16 0.44
C THR A 41 -36.51 -2.90 1.87
N GLY A 42 -35.97 -1.71 2.18
CA GLY A 42 -35.59 -1.36 3.56
C GLY A 42 -34.28 -0.57 3.74
N VAL A 43 -33.92 -0.34 5.01
CA VAL A 43 -32.66 0.29 5.44
C VAL A 43 -31.49 -0.63 5.03
N PRO A 44 -30.39 -0.10 4.45
CA PRO A 44 -29.24 -0.90 4.08
C PRO A 44 -28.63 -1.59 5.31
N ASP A 45 -28.69 -2.92 5.32
CA ASP A 45 -28.05 -3.79 6.28
C ASP A 45 -26.61 -4.04 5.82
N ILE A 46 -25.65 -3.44 6.52
CA ILE A 46 -24.22 -3.43 6.18
C ILE A 46 -23.46 -4.20 7.26
N LEU A 47 -22.70 -5.21 6.84
CA LEU A 47 -21.91 -6.05 7.76
C LEU A 47 -20.47 -5.57 7.90
N LEU A 48 -19.89 -5.11 6.80
CA LEU A 48 -18.46 -4.86 6.67
C LEU A 48 -18.20 -3.81 5.59
N GLY A 49 -17.32 -2.87 5.89
CA GLY A 49 -16.70 -1.94 4.98
C GLY A 49 -15.25 -2.29 4.68
N LEU A 50 -14.83 -2.12 3.43
CA LEU A 50 -13.45 -2.24 3.01
C LEU A 50 -13.02 -0.92 2.37
N GLU A 51 -12.01 -0.28 2.96
CA GLU A 51 -11.31 0.85 2.37
C GLU A 51 -10.06 0.35 1.66
N LEU A 52 -9.92 0.67 0.38
CA LEU A 52 -9.06 -0.09 -0.52
C LEU A 52 -7.95 0.79 -1.08
N LYS A 53 -6.72 0.28 -1.06
CA LYS A 53 -5.59 0.96 -1.70
C LYS A 53 -4.72 -0.01 -2.48
N GLY A 54 -4.53 0.28 -3.76
CA GLY A 54 -3.44 -0.32 -4.53
C GLY A 54 -2.12 0.37 -4.25
N TRP A 55 -1.07 -0.41 -4.02
CA TRP A 55 0.30 0.05 -3.87
C TRP A 55 1.20 -0.63 -4.90
N TYR A 56 1.79 0.16 -5.80
CA TYR A 56 2.82 -0.37 -6.69
C TYR A 56 4.11 -0.59 -5.89
N LEU A 57 4.51 -1.85 -5.73
CA LEU A 57 5.58 -2.26 -4.82
C LEU A 57 6.93 -1.62 -5.17
N LEU A 58 7.15 -1.33 -6.45
CA LEU A 58 8.37 -0.71 -6.98
C LEU A 58 8.21 0.82 -7.17
N ALA A 59 7.23 1.45 -6.52
CA ALA A 59 7.08 2.90 -6.52
C ALA A 59 8.27 3.58 -5.84
N GLU A 60 8.62 4.79 -6.29
CA GLU A 60 9.78 5.55 -5.84
C GLU A 60 9.84 5.77 -4.32
N GLU A 61 8.72 6.15 -3.69
CA GLU A 61 8.63 6.34 -2.24
C GLU A 61 8.94 5.03 -1.47
N GLY A 62 8.82 3.87 -2.14
CA GLY A 62 9.03 2.56 -1.53
C GLY A 62 8.00 2.22 -0.44
N GLU A 63 6.95 3.00 -0.29
CA GLU A 63 5.88 2.80 0.70
C GLU A 63 4.54 3.19 0.08
N PRO A 64 3.41 2.67 0.58
CA PRO A 64 2.11 3.07 0.10
C PRO A 64 1.83 4.53 0.44
N SER A 65 1.50 5.34 -0.57
CA SER A 65 1.07 6.75 -0.40
C SER A 65 -0.33 6.91 0.20
N PHE A 66 -0.80 5.92 0.96
CA PHE A 66 -2.16 5.86 1.46
C PHE A 66 -2.39 6.91 2.55
N ARG A 67 -3.29 7.85 2.27
CA ARG A 67 -3.71 8.87 3.24
C ARG A 67 -5.11 8.54 3.75
N PHE A 68 -5.19 8.20 5.03
CA PHE A 68 -6.45 7.91 5.70
C PHE A 68 -6.68 8.93 6.81
N THR A 69 -7.63 9.85 6.61
CA THR A 69 -7.99 10.91 7.57
C THR A 69 -9.38 10.73 8.18
N VAL A 70 -10.08 9.64 7.83
CA VAL A 70 -11.43 9.37 8.35
C VAL A 70 -11.38 9.26 9.88
N THR A 71 -12.35 9.89 10.52
CA THR A 71 -12.49 9.90 11.98
C THR A 71 -12.88 8.52 12.51
N PRO A 72 -12.39 8.10 13.69
CA PRO A 72 -12.77 6.81 14.28
C PRO A 72 -14.28 6.59 14.38
N ALA A 73 -15.05 7.66 14.62
CA ALA A 73 -16.51 7.60 14.73
C ALA A 73 -17.24 7.19 13.43
N ALA A 74 -16.59 7.37 12.27
CA ALA A 74 -17.12 6.93 10.97
C ALA A 74 -16.81 5.47 10.66
N CYS A 75 -16.00 4.79 11.48
CA CYS A 75 -15.55 3.43 11.25
C CYS A 75 -16.40 2.45 12.07
N ASN A 76 -17.10 1.53 11.40
CA ASN A 76 -17.73 0.40 12.08
C ASN A 76 -16.61 -0.55 12.61
N PRO A 77 -16.80 -1.26 13.74
CA PRO A 77 -15.76 -2.14 14.29
C PRO A 77 -15.24 -3.21 13.32
N GLN A 78 -16.12 -3.66 12.42
CA GLN A 78 -15.80 -4.65 11.40
C GLN A 78 -15.07 -4.06 10.20
N ASP A 79 -15.10 -2.74 9.98
CA ASP A 79 -14.52 -2.12 8.79
C ASP A 79 -12.99 -2.28 8.76
N MET A 80 -12.45 -2.54 7.58
CA MET A 80 -11.04 -2.84 7.37
C MET A 80 -10.38 -1.88 6.37
N ILE A 81 -9.14 -1.51 6.64
CA ILE A 81 -8.20 -1.00 5.63
C ILE A 81 -7.58 -2.19 4.93
N VAL A 82 -7.57 -2.17 3.59
CA VAL A 82 -6.91 -3.19 2.78
C VAL A 82 -5.96 -2.53 1.79
N VAL A 83 -4.66 -2.74 1.98
CA VAL A 83 -3.62 -2.26 1.06
C VAL A 83 -3.03 -3.42 0.28
N VAL A 84 -3.27 -3.48 -1.02
CA VAL A 84 -2.84 -4.56 -1.91
C VAL A 84 -1.56 -4.14 -2.64
N PRO A 85 -0.40 -4.75 -2.36
CA PRO A 85 0.80 -4.55 -3.15
C PRO A 85 0.61 -5.22 -4.50
N TRP A 86 1.15 -4.61 -5.53
CA TRP A 86 1.22 -5.22 -6.84
C TRP A 86 2.48 -4.76 -7.59
N ALA A 87 2.95 -5.60 -8.50
CA ALA A 87 4.04 -5.30 -9.42
C ALA A 87 3.77 -5.95 -10.78
N LEU A 88 4.58 -5.64 -11.78
CA LEU A 88 4.53 -6.34 -13.06
C LEU A 88 5.38 -7.62 -12.99
N SER A 89 4.96 -8.68 -13.69
CA SER A 89 5.64 -9.99 -13.65
C SER A 89 7.10 -9.96 -14.10
N ASN A 90 7.46 -9.06 -15.01
CA ASN A 90 8.84 -8.84 -15.48
C ASN A 90 9.38 -7.48 -15.02
N VAL A 91 9.03 -7.06 -13.80
CA VAL A 91 9.49 -5.83 -13.12
C VAL A 91 8.96 -4.54 -13.77
N ILE A 92 9.29 -4.28 -15.03
CA ILE A 92 8.88 -3.10 -15.82
C ILE A 92 7.83 -3.44 -16.88
N SER A 93 7.56 -4.73 -17.12
CA SER A 93 6.63 -5.18 -18.16
C SER A 93 5.92 -6.49 -17.76
N GLY A 94 4.98 -6.93 -18.60
CA GLY A 94 4.20 -8.15 -18.38
C GLY A 94 2.85 -7.88 -17.71
N SER A 95 2.27 -8.93 -17.13
CA SER A 95 0.98 -8.87 -16.45
C SER A 95 1.10 -8.37 -15.00
N PRO A 96 0.11 -7.64 -14.48
CA PRO A 96 0.04 -7.29 -13.06
C PRO A 96 -0.07 -8.54 -12.18
N ARG A 97 0.72 -8.58 -11.11
CA ARG A 97 0.68 -9.59 -10.06
C ARG A 97 0.44 -8.89 -8.71
N ALA A 98 -0.60 -9.31 -8.01
CA ALA A 98 -0.89 -8.87 -6.64
C ALA A 98 -0.18 -9.78 -5.63
N PHE A 99 0.16 -9.20 -4.47
CA PHE A 99 0.78 -9.87 -3.33
C PHE A 99 -0.20 -9.91 -2.15
N GLN A 100 0.21 -10.58 -1.07
CA GLN A 100 -0.56 -10.64 0.16
C GLN A 100 -0.90 -9.21 0.64
N PRO A 101 -2.18 -8.90 0.87
CA PRO A 101 -2.59 -7.57 1.30
C PRO A 101 -2.30 -7.34 2.78
N PHE A 102 -2.06 -6.08 3.12
CA PHE A 102 -2.18 -5.58 4.49
C PHE A 102 -3.65 -5.44 4.81
N ILE A 103 -4.08 -5.99 5.95
CA ILE A 103 -5.45 -5.91 6.44
C ILE A 103 -5.37 -5.49 7.90
N GLU A 104 -6.07 -4.41 8.25
CA GLU A 104 -6.15 -3.93 9.62
C GLU A 104 -7.49 -3.22 9.87
N SER A 105 -7.96 -3.21 11.12
CA SER A 105 -9.17 -2.49 11.51
C SER A 105 -9.07 -1.00 11.18
N ALA A 106 -10.04 -0.48 10.41
CA ALA A 106 -10.09 0.92 10.03
C ALA A 106 -10.24 1.84 11.24
N ARG A 107 -11.00 1.41 12.24
CA ARG A 107 -11.17 2.16 13.48
C ARG A 107 -9.86 2.26 14.26
N TYR A 108 -9.18 1.13 14.44
CA TYR A 108 -7.88 1.10 15.13
C TYR A 108 -6.86 2.00 14.43
N VAL A 109 -6.74 1.90 13.10
CA VAL A 109 -5.84 2.73 12.32
C VAL A 109 -6.16 4.23 12.45
N ALA A 110 -7.45 4.61 12.47
CA ALA A 110 -7.84 6.00 12.67
C ALA A 110 -7.46 6.52 14.07
N GLU A 111 -7.70 5.73 15.10
CA GLU A 111 -7.37 6.06 16.50
C GLU A 111 -5.84 6.15 16.67
N PHE A 112 -5.11 5.16 16.17
CA PHE A 112 -3.66 5.10 16.25
C PHE A 112 -3.00 6.24 15.46
N ARG A 113 -3.50 6.62 14.29
CA ARG A 113 -3.04 7.82 13.56
C ARG A 113 -3.13 9.07 14.45
N ASN A 114 -4.26 9.28 15.12
CA ASN A 114 -4.47 10.45 15.97
C ASN A 114 -3.55 10.40 17.20
N TYR A 115 -3.39 9.23 17.80
CA TYR A 115 -2.48 8.99 18.91
C TYR A 115 -1.02 9.26 18.50
N HIS A 116 -0.57 8.69 17.39
CA HIS A 116 0.76 8.90 16.83
C HIS A 116 1.02 10.39 16.59
N TRP A 117 0.06 11.11 16.00
CA TRP A 117 0.18 12.54 15.76
C TRP A 117 0.35 13.35 17.04
N ARG A 118 -0.46 13.04 18.07
CA ARG A 118 -0.50 13.78 19.34
C ARG A 118 0.69 13.48 20.26
N TYR A 119 1.15 12.23 20.29
CA TYR A 119 2.00 11.76 21.38
C TYR A 119 3.32 11.13 20.93
N LEU A 120 3.39 10.54 19.73
CA LEU A 120 4.59 9.83 19.28
C LEU A 120 5.48 10.67 18.36
N LYS A 121 4.88 11.55 17.56
CA LYS A 121 5.63 12.43 16.67
C LYS A 121 6.45 13.45 17.47
N THR A 122 7.76 13.44 17.29
CA THR A 122 8.63 14.52 17.79
C THR A 122 8.47 15.76 16.91
N THR A 123 7.89 16.83 17.44
CA THR A 123 7.69 18.08 16.69
C THR A 123 7.61 19.28 17.63
N SER A 124 8.05 20.45 17.15
CA SER A 124 7.83 21.74 17.82
C SER A 124 6.47 22.37 17.51
N LEU A 125 5.70 21.76 16.61
CA LEU A 125 4.38 22.21 16.18
C LEU A 125 3.28 21.77 17.15
N ILE A 126 2.12 22.41 17.06
CA ILE A 126 0.96 22.05 17.88
C ILE A 126 0.40 20.70 17.40
N ALA A 127 0.60 19.67 18.22
CA ALA A 127 0.25 18.29 17.92
C ALA A 127 -1.24 17.95 18.15
N GLU A 128 -2.15 18.92 18.02
CA GLU A 128 -3.58 18.69 18.22
C GLU A 128 -4.29 18.16 16.97
N VAL A 129 -5.35 17.40 17.19
CA VAL A 129 -6.23 16.86 16.14
C VAL A 129 -7.67 17.23 16.48
N SER A 130 -8.37 17.82 15.53
CA SER A 130 -9.79 18.13 15.60
C SER A 130 -10.59 17.07 14.85
N SER A 131 -11.65 16.57 15.49
CA SER A 131 -12.55 15.55 14.94
C SER A 131 -13.95 16.11 14.75
N PRO A 132 -14.64 15.76 13.66
CA PRO A 132 -16.04 16.14 13.45
C PRO A 132 -16.96 15.44 14.47
N VAL A 133 -18.04 16.14 14.88
CA VAL A 133 -19.01 15.66 15.87
C VAL A 133 -20.25 15.11 15.18
N GLY A 134 -20.91 14.12 15.79
CA GLY A 134 -22.18 13.57 15.29
C GLY A 134 -22.04 12.59 14.12
N ILE A 135 -20.80 12.19 13.80
CA ILE A 135 -20.50 11.20 12.76
C ILE A 135 -20.80 9.78 13.26
N LYS A 136 -21.31 8.95 12.36
CA LYS A 136 -21.60 7.53 12.58
C LYS A 136 -21.04 6.71 11.41
N PRO A 137 -20.91 5.38 11.55
CA PRO A 137 -20.51 4.52 10.46
C PRO A 137 -21.40 4.64 9.22
N TYR A 138 -20.79 4.39 8.06
CA TYR A 138 -21.42 4.48 6.74
C TYR A 138 -21.99 5.89 6.44
N PRO A 139 -21.14 6.92 6.52
CA PRO A 139 -21.53 8.32 6.36
C PRO A 139 -22.00 8.63 4.93
N ARG A 140 -22.85 9.65 4.82
CA ARG A 140 -23.28 10.19 3.52
C ARG A 140 -22.14 11.00 2.91
N LYS A 141 -22.17 11.16 1.59
CA LYS A 141 -21.21 12.00 0.85
C LYS A 141 -21.10 13.44 1.38
N SER A 142 -22.18 13.99 1.94
CA SER A 142 -22.21 15.34 2.51
C SER A 142 -21.51 15.47 3.87
N ASP A 143 -21.25 14.35 4.54
CA ASP A 143 -20.78 14.36 5.91
C ASP A 143 -19.28 14.68 5.94
N ARG A 144 -18.89 15.58 6.87
CA ARG A 144 -17.49 15.91 7.08
C ARG A 144 -16.89 14.86 8.00
N ILE A 145 -16.19 13.89 7.41
CA ILE A 145 -15.70 12.72 8.15
C ILE A 145 -14.19 12.74 8.41
N SER A 146 -13.48 13.75 7.91
CA SER A 146 -12.03 13.83 8.08
C SER A 146 -11.65 14.51 9.39
N ASP A 147 -10.79 13.86 10.17
CA ASP A 147 -9.99 14.49 11.20
C ASP A 147 -9.00 15.47 10.57
N ARG A 148 -8.70 16.55 11.29
CA ARG A 148 -7.78 17.61 10.82
C ARG A 148 -6.75 17.94 11.90
N PRO A 149 -5.45 17.88 11.59
CA PRO A 149 -4.42 18.35 12.49
C PRO A 149 -4.50 19.87 12.59
N LYS A 150 -4.09 20.43 13.74
CA LYS A 150 -4.01 21.89 13.90
C LYS A 150 -2.93 22.49 12.99
N GLU A 151 -1.77 21.83 12.91
CA GLU A 151 -0.63 22.23 12.08
C GLU A 151 -0.05 21.00 11.36
N ASP A 152 0.08 21.06 10.03
CA ASP A 152 0.71 20.01 9.23
C ASP A 152 1.44 20.59 8.00
N ALA A 153 2.49 21.38 8.25
CA ALA A 153 3.27 22.01 7.18
C ALA A 153 3.86 20.99 6.18
N GLY A 154 4.12 19.75 6.62
CA GLY A 154 4.72 18.69 5.79
C GLY A 154 3.72 17.77 5.10
N GLY A 155 2.41 17.96 5.28
CA GLY A 155 1.38 17.09 4.68
C GLY A 155 1.47 15.62 5.12
N ASN A 156 1.91 15.37 6.35
CA ASN A 156 2.17 14.04 6.88
C ASN A 156 0.94 13.39 7.53
N PHE A 157 -0.03 14.19 7.97
CA PHE A 157 -1.18 13.66 8.67
C PHE A 157 -1.97 12.68 7.78
N GLY A 158 -2.30 11.53 8.37
CA GLY A 158 -3.02 10.45 7.68
C GLY A 158 -2.17 9.55 6.79
N ARG A 159 -0.88 9.82 6.56
CA ARG A 159 -0.01 8.88 5.82
C ARG A 159 0.28 7.66 6.70
N LEU A 160 -0.41 6.55 6.46
CA LEU A 160 -0.36 5.39 7.36
C LEU A 160 1.02 4.74 7.44
N ALA A 161 1.75 4.67 6.33
CA ALA A 161 3.11 4.14 6.33
C ALA A 161 4.05 4.92 7.28
N ARG A 162 3.73 6.18 7.61
CA ARG A 162 4.55 7.03 8.47
C ARG A 162 4.18 6.96 9.96
N THR A 163 3.18 6.17 10.33
CA THR A 163 2.80 5.99 11.74
C THR A 163 3.50 4.81 12.40
N GLY A 164 4.18 3.96 11.63
CA GLY A 164 4.76 2.71 12.09
C GLY A 164 3.83 1.50 12.00
N VAL A 165 2.52 1.71 11.78
CA VAL A 165 1.53 0.60 11.79
C VAL A 165 1.72 -0.41 10.66
N MET A 166 2.47 -0.03 9.61
CA MET A 166 2.72 -0.87 8.44
C MET A 166 4.18 -1.32 8.31
N ASP A 167 5.06 -1.01 9.26
CA ASP A 167 6.52 -1.14 9.07
C ASP A 167 6.94 -2.58 8.81
N GLU A 168 6.50 -3.51 9.66
CA GLU A 168 6.79 -4.95 9.51
C GLU A 168 6.22 -5.49 8.19
N TYR A 169 5.01 -5.06 7.83
CA TYR A 169 4.36 -5.44 6.59
C TYR A 169 5.11 -4.91 5.35
N ILE A 170 5.53 -3.64 5.36
CA ILE A 170 6.30 -3.03 4.26
C ILE A 170 7.63 -3.76 4.10
N ALA A 171 8.29 -4.12 5.21
CA ALA A 171 9.52 -4.90 5.18
C ALA A 171 9.30 -6.28 4.54
N ALA A 172 8.23 -6.98 4.93
CA ALA A 172 7.86 -8.28 4.35
C ALA A 172 7.52 -8.16 2.86
N ALA A 173 6.69 -7.19 2.48
CA ALA A 173 6.34 -6.95 1.08
C ALA A 173 7.57 -6.63 0.22
N LYS A 174 8.56 -5.93 0.76
CA LYS A 174 9.83 -5.64 0.08
C LYS A 174 10.77 -6.85 -0.05
N ALA A 175 10.54 -7.90 0.73
CA ALA A 175 11.27 -9.16 0.63
C ALA A 175 10.69 -10.09 -0.46
N GLU A 176 9.51 -9.77 -1.02
CA GLU A 176 8.94 -10.50 -2.15
C GLU A 176 9.88 -10.49 -3.35
N ARG A 177 9.97 -11.65 -4.03
CA ARG A 177 10.87 -11.84 -5.16
C ARG A 177 10.16 -11.61 -6.50
N LEU A 178 10.75 -10.72 -7.29
CA LEU A 178 10.40 -10.43 -8.68
C LEU A 178 11.57 -10.87 -9.54
N CYS A 179 11.33 -11.82 -10.45
CA CYS A 179 12.38 -12.42 -11.28
C CYS A 179 13.58 -12.90 -10.44
N GLY A 180 13.34 -13.55 -9.30
CA GLY A 180 14.38 -14.08 -8.41
C GLY A 180 15.07 -13.06 -7.50
N ILE A 181 14.87 -11.75 -7.69
CA ILE A 181 15.46 -10.67 -6.89
C ILE A 181 14.39 -10.02 -6.01
N GLU A 182 14.74 -9.69 -4.78
CA GLU A 182 13.81 -9.06 -3.83
C GLU A 182 13.44 -7.63 -4.26
N ALA A 183 12.21 -7.22 -3.98
CA ALA A 183 11.71 -5.90 -4.37
C ALA A 183 12.54 -4.73 -3.78
N ARG A 184 13.10 -4.88 -2.56
CA ARG A 184 14.04 -3.88 -1.99
C ARG A 184 15.27 -3.66 -2.85
N ASP A 185 15.77 -4.70 -3.50
CA ASP A 185 16.94 -4.63 -4.35
C ASP A 185 16.59 -3.98 -5.69
N TRP A 186 15.43 -4.31 -6.27
CA TRP A 186 14.91 -3.61 -7.44
C TRP A 186 14.70 -2.10 -7.19
N LEU A 187 14.13 -1.74 -6.03
CA LEU A 187 13.99 -0.33 -5.63
C LEU A 187 15.37 0.37 -5.54
N ALA A 188 16.36 -0.31 -4.96
CA ALA A 188 17.72 0.22 -4.91
C ALA A 188 18.32 0.39 -6.31
N PHE A 189 18.09 -0.57 -7.22
CA PHE A 189 18.52 -0.50 -8.61
C PHE A 189 17.91 0.71 -9.33
N PHE A 190 16.59 0.92 -9.24
CA PHE A 190 15.96 2.06 -9.91
C PHE A 190 16.45 3.41 -9.38
N LYS A 191 16.74 3.52 -8.08
CA LYS A 191 17.32 4.74 -7.50
C LYS A 191 18.69 5.10 -8.08
N ILE A 192 19.46 4.14 -8.61
CA ILE A 192 20.74 4.42 -9.28
C ILE A 192 20.54 5.32 -10.50
N PHE A 193 19.45 5.12 -11.23
CA PHE A 193 19.18 5.77 -12.52
C PHE A 193 18.23 6.97 -12.43
N GLN A 194 17.75 7.33 -11.23
CA GLN A 194 16.80 8.43 -11.02
C GLN A 194 17.45 9.81 -10.86
N GLU A 195 18.76 9.89 -10.62
CA GLU A 195 19.47 11.14 -10.39
C GLU A 195 20.47 11.41 -11.53
N GLN A 196 20.76 12.69 -11.84
CA GLN A 196 21.83 13.12 -12.75
C GLN A 196 23.21 12.76 -12.15
N ARG A 197 23.48 11.46 -12.02
CA ARG A 197 24.70 10.91 -11.45
C ARG A 197 25.72 10.74 -12.56
N THR A 198 26.97 11.07 -12.25
CA THR A 198 28.07 10.82 -13.18
C THR A 198 28.24 9.31 -13.38
N SER A 199 28.79 8.92 -14.53
CA SER A 199 28.99 7.51 -14.88
C SER A 199 29.79 6.74 -13.82
N GLU A 200 30.72 7.40 -13.11
CA GLU A 200 31.52 6.78 -12.04
C GLU A 200 30.66 6.40 -10.82
N VAL A 201 29.68 7.22 -10.46
CA VAL A 201 28.77 6.94 -9.34
C VAL A 201 27.84 5.78 -9.72
N VAL A 202 27.31 5.79 -10.94
CA VAL A 202 26.46 4.70 -11.45
C VAL A 202 27.23 3.37 -11.43
N GLU A 203 28.47 3.34 -11.91
CA GLU A 203 29.32 2.13 -11.90
C GLU A 203 29.58 1.56 -10.51
N ARG A 204 29.86 2.44 -9.54
CA ARG A 204 30.09 2.03 -8.16
C ARG A 204 28.84 1.39 -7.55
N GLU A 205 27.68 2.00 -7.76
CA GLU A 205 26.40 1.48 -7.25
C GLU A 205 25.99 0.17 -7.94
N LEU A 206 26.20 0.04 -9.25
CA LEU A 206 25.97 -1.22 -9.98
C LEU A 206 26.86 -2.34 -9.47
N THR A 207 28.13 -2.05 -9.19
CA THR A 207 29.07 -3.03 -8.62
C THR A 207 28.65 -3.46 -7.21
N SER A 208 28.20 -2.52 -6.39
CA SER A 208 27.67 -2.80 -5.04
C SER A 208 26.41 -3.67 -5.11
N PHE A 209 25.50 -3.36 -6.03
CA PHE A 209 24.28 -4.12 -6.29
C PHE A 209 24.58 -5.56 -6.72
N ALA A 210 25.48 -5.76 -7.67
CA ALA A 210 25.89 -7.09 -8.14
C ALA A 210 26.49 -7.95 -7.02
N ARG A 211 27.32 -7.36 -6.14
CA ARG A 211 27.88 -8.07 -4.97
C ARG A 211 26.79 -8.51 -3.99
N ARG A 212 25.79 -7.65 -3.76
CA ARG A 212 24.69 -7.93 -2.83
C ARG A 212 23.79 -9.07 -3.32
N ILE A 213 23.49 -9.10 -4.62
CA ILE A 213 22.74 -10.22 -5.22
C ILE A 213 23.54 -11.52 -5.13
N ALA A 214 24.84 -11.46 -5.44
CA ALA A 214 25.70 -12.65 -5.39
C ALA A 214 25.84 -13.22 -3.96
N SER A 215 25.84 -12.38 -2.93
CA SER A 215 25.91 -12.83 -1.53
C SER A 215 24.56 -13.29 -0.96
N ALA A 216 23.42 -12.99 -1.61
CA ALA A 216 22.08 -13.37 -1.14
C ALA A 216 21.75 -14.87 -1.32
N GLY A 217 22.67 -15.68 -1.86
CA GLY A 217 22.74 -17.13 -1.66
C GLY A 217 21.61 -18.01 -2.19
N ARG A 218 20.58 -17.46 -2.85
CA ARG A 218 19.42 -18.21 -3.38
C ARG A 218 18.82 -17.59 -4.64
N VAL A 219 19.66 -17.03 -5.51
CA VAL A 219 19.23 -16.58 -6.83
C VAL A 219 19.77 -17.60 -7.83
N ASP A 220 18.90 -18.07 -8.72
CA ASP A 220 19.28 -19.02 -9.78
C ASP A 220 20.48 -18.47 -10.56
N GLU A 221 21.47 -19.32 -10.87
CA GLU A 221 22.68 -18.89 -11.58
C GLU A 221 22.32 -18.24 -12.93
N GLU A 222 21.23 -18.70 -13.55
CA GLU A 222 20.67 -18.19 -14.80
C GLU A 222 20.05 -16.78 -14.66
N VAL A 223 19.46 -16.48 -13.51
CA VAL A 223 18.95 -15.13 -13.19
C VAL A 223 20.12 -14.20 -12.90
N ILE A 224 21.13 -14.65 -12.15
CA ILE A 224 22.35 -13.87 -11.90
C ILE A 224 23.07 -13.56 -13.22
N SER A 225 23.15 -14.52 -14.14
CA SER A 225 23.78 -14.32 -15.44
C SER A 225 22.98 -13.34 -16.30
N SER A 226 21.65 -13.46 -16.34
CA SER A 226 20.78 -12.52 -17.05
C SER A 226 20.90 -11.08 -16.51
N VAL A 227 20.96 -10.93 -15.19
CA VAL A 227 21.16 -9.62 -14.56
C VAL A 227 22.55 -9.08 -14.87
N ARG A 228 23.59 -9.92 -14.85
CA ARG A 228 24.95 -9.50 -15.27
C ARG A 228 24.98 -9.04 -16.73
N ILE A 229 24.31 -9.75 -17.63
CA ILE A 229 24.20 -9.34 -19.05
C ILE A 229 23.53 -7.98 -19.16
N ILE A 230 22.41 -7.76 -18.46
CA ILE A 230 21.72 -6.47 -18.46
C ILE A 230 22.63 -5.37 -17.90
N LEU A 231 23.34 -5.65 -16.80
CA LEU A 231 24.29 -4.70 -16.22
C LEU A 231 25.41 -4.37 -17.22
N ASP A 232 26.01 -5.37 -17.87
CA ASP A 232 27.09 -5.15 -18.84
C ASP A 232 26.61 -4.39 -20.08
N GLU A 233 25.39 -4.63 -20.57
CA GLU A 233 24.79 -3.83 -21.66
C GLU A 233 24.51 -2.39 -21.22
N LEU A 234 24.01 -2.17 -19.99
CA LEU A 234 23.83 -0.82 -19.45
C LEU A 234 25.16 -0.08 -19.33
N ARG A 235 26.24 -0.77 -18.94
CA ARG A 235 27.60 -0.19 -18.92
C ARG A 235 28.08 0.21 -20.30
N LYS A 236 27.85 -0.64 -21.31
CA LYS A 236 28.19 -0.32 -22.71
C LYS A 236 27.47 0.93 -23.17
N LEU A 237 26.17 1.05 -22.91
CA LEU A 237 25.38 2.25 -23.25
C LEU A 237 25.93 3.51 -22.55
N LEU A 238 26.26 3.42 -21.25
CA LEU A 238 26.84 4.54 -20.51
C LEU A 238 28.25 4.93 -20.99
N SER A 239 29.01 3.98 -21.55
CA SER A 239 30.33 4.23 -22.13
C SER A 239 30.29 4.77 -23.56
N ALA A 240 29.16 4.58 -24.27
CA ALA A 240 28.96 5.03 -25.64
C ALA A 240 28.57 6.53 -25.74
N ASP A 241 28.15 7.14 -24.63
CA ASP A 241 27.83 8.58 -24.51
C ASP A 241 29.07 9.45 -24.13
N ARG A 242 30.30 8.91 -24.23
CA ARG A 242 31.57 9.63 -24.05
C ARG A 242 32.25 10.00 -25.36
#